data_AF-A0AAW1QD30-F1
#
_entry.id   AF-A0AAW1QD30-F1
#
_cell.length_a   1.000
_cell.length_b   1.000
_cell.length_c   1.000
_cell.angle_alpha   90.00
_cell.angle_beta   90.00
_cell.angle_gamma   90.00
#
_symmetry.space_group_name_H-M   'P 1'
#
loop_
_entity.id
_entity.type
_entity.pdbx_description
1 polymer ?
#
loop_
_entity_poly.entity_id
_entity_poly.type
_entity_poly.pdbx_seq_one_letter_code
_entity_poly.pdbx_strand_id
1 'polypeptide(L)'
;MKLARGPRRALFVTALTCLFLVGRSLHHHRRNLSKRRVPPGSPAWASTGGTMSLPEDLPTGLQASSWSIFTRFQQSTDLQPLQAQLLEGVDRDLAPFSQGITLEMVEQAYCRDTQLVTSFRVQILDNQAYIVGETQGYQDLNLKNKRMLASVLQAFPGALPDVDFVVQGSDWIPANLNNSGFQTLAGNSRVTTSFQPQAALQIAGATGSYIQALSGLNASEPDKSPIQNKTYIIVKAHDTHGLLFPDESWLGWAEAKASILSAAKRVKWGNKDSHLLFRGAPTGDREFWLGSKPINTSELDIKLVQDWWSSNRDQYVSPEDQCSNRHLLYFAGYSWASRLKKMLLCGSAVVMHPSPYFGFWWHLLQHGKHVHVMKPISSRKRAAKELTAVVHELQDSEARTKEMAANGQWLAREVLTPKAALSYWQKLLVEYAKLQRFKPTLHPDALTLHASISQPQQDVVILHEARTCSVCAQKRKVKYGPRHRLQ
;
A
#
# COMPACT_ATOMS: atom_id res chain seq x y z
N MET A 1 -63.39 -5.14 32.65
CA MET A 1 -62.93 -3.73 32.63
C MET A 1 -62.12 -3.49 31.36
N LYS A 2 -62.30 -2.33 30.71
CA LYS A 2 -61.57 -1.89 29.50
C LYS A 2 -61.80 -0.36 29.35
N LEU A 3 -60.84 0.34 28.72
CA LEU A 3 -60.94 1.76 28.26
C LEU A 3 -61.02 2.84 29.37
N ALA A 4 -60.61 4.10 29.20
CA ALA A 4 -59.62 4.72 28.28
C ALA A 4 -59.38 6.23 28.65
N ARG A 5 -58.44 6.87 27.93
CA ARG A 5 -58.25 8.34 27.73
C ARG A 5 -57.46 9.13 28.81
N GLY A 6 -56.49 9.94 28.34
CA GLY A 6 -56.03 11.20 28.98
C GLY A 6 -56.77 12.40 28.35
N PRO A 7 -56.16 13.58 28.08
CA PRO A 7 -54.75 14.02 28.30
C PRO A 7 -54.63 15.49 28.85
N ARG A 8 -53.41 16.09 28.87
CA ARG A 8 -53.03 17.48 28.46
C ARG A 8 -51.76 18.04 29.17
N ARG A 9 -51.26 19.20 28.71
CA ARG A 9 -50.06 19.93 29.16
C ARG A 9 -50.36 21.43 29.41
N ALA A 10 -49.61 22.06 30.32
CA ALA A 10 -49.24 23.50 30.39
C ALA A 10 -47.91 23.57 31.21
N LEU A 11 -46.90 24.44 31.03
CA LEU A 11 -46.80 25.90 30.73
C LEU A 11 -47.34 26.80 31.86
N PHE A 12 -46.65 27.84 32.35
CA PHE A 12 -45.23 28.29 32.28
C PHE A 12 -45.01 29.38 33.38
N VAL A 13 -44.01 30.28 33.26
CA VAL A 13 -43.84 31.56 34.02
C VAL A 13 -43.27 31.41 35.45
N THR A 14 -42.66 32.45 36.05
CA THR A 14 -41.25 32.94 35.96
C THR A 14 -41.07 34.10 36.96
N ALA A 15 -39.97 34.15 37.73
CA ALA A 15 -39.65 35.23 38.68
C ALA A 15 -38.12 35.48 38.79
N LEU A 16 -37.70 36.67 39.26
CA LEU A 16 -36.33 37.20 39.11
C LEU A 16 -35.92 38.19 40.23
N THR A 17 -34.61 38.27 40.51
CA THR A 17 -33.87 39.46 41.07
C THR A 17 -34.19 39.94 42.52
N CYS A 18 -33.40 40.77 43.24
CA CYS A 18 -32.23 41.63 42.92
C CYS A 18 -31.34 42.04 44.15
N LEU A 19 -30.00 41.99 44.03
CA LEU A 19 -28.91 42.85 44.65
C LEU A 19 -28.86 43.16 46.19
N PHE A 20 -27.88 43.84 46.85
CA PHE A 20 -26.81 44.83 46.50
C PHE A 20 -25.50 44.78 47.37
N LEU A 21 -24.46 45.56 46.99
CA LEU A 21 -23.02 45.73 47.44
C LEU A 21 -22.73 45.98 48.96
N VAL A 22 -21.51 46.16 49.54
CA VAL A 22 -20.12 46.63 49.17
C VAL A 22 -19.06 46.14 50.26
N GLY A 23 -17.74 46.45 50.42
CA GLY A 23 -16.68 47.30 49.81
C GLY A 23 -15.41 47.53 50.71
N ARG A 24 -14.30 48.12 50.18
CA ARG A 24 -12.97 48.55 50.80
C ARG A 24 -12.00 47.40 51.22
N SER A 25 -10.72 47.30 50.78
CA SER A 25 -9.47 48.13 50.94
C SER A 25 -8.75 47.94 52.30
N LEU A 26 -7.42 47.79 52.44
CA LEU A 26 -6.23 48.10 51.59
C LEU A 26 -4.93 47.33 52.04
N HIS A 27 -3.81 47.52 51.31
CA HIS A 27 -2.37 47.39 51.72
C HIS A 27 -1.50 46.12 51.47
N HIS A 28 -0.17 46.34 51.50
CA HIS A 28 0.95 45.50 51.04
C HIS A 28 1.50 44.49 52.07
N HIS A 29 2.13 43.37 51.64
CA HIS A 29 3.61 43.25 51.67
C HIS A 29 4.23 42.09 50.83
N ARG A 30 5.51 41.77 51.06
CA ARG A 30 6.48 41.17 50.11
C ARG A 30 7.11 39.86 50.64
N ARG A 31 7.65 39.06 49.71
CA ARG A 31 8.72 38.02 49.84
C ARG A 31 8.38 36.57 50.29
N ASN A 32 8.90 35.66 49.46
CA ASN A 32 9.65 34.43 49.77
C ASN A 32 9.03 33.32 50.64
N LEU A 33 8.75 32.19 49.99
CA LEU A 33 9.09 30.85 50.51
C LEU A 33 10.07 30.16 49.55
N SER A 34 10.92 29.26 50.04
CA SER A 34 12.02 28.68 49.26
C SER A 34 12.28 27.21 49.63
N LYS A 35 12.66 26.38 48.64
CA LYS A 35 13.21 25.00 48.78
C LYS A 35 12.15 23.99 49.33
N ARG A 36 12.21 22.66 49.14
CA ARG A 36 13.00 21.63 48.41
C ARG A 36 12.10 20.35 48.42
N ARG A 37 12.14 19.33 47.55
CA ARG A 37 12.78 19.02 46.24
C ARG A 37 12.05 17.78 45.67
N VAL A 38 11.81 17.68 44.36
CA VAL A 38 11.41 16.43 43.66
C VAL A 38 12.34 16.22 42.45
N PRO A 39 12.75 14.99 42.07
CA PRO A 39 13.78 14.78 41.03
C PRO A 39 13.25 14.91 39.59
N PRO A 40 14.08 15.35 38.62
CA PRO A 40 13.74 15.36 37.19
C PRO A 40 14.01 14.00 36.53
N GLY A 41 13.23 13.65 35.49
CA GLY A 41 13.35 12.32 34.85
C GLY A 41 12.74 12.14 33.45
N SER A 42 12.38 13.21 32.73
CA SER A 42 12.06 13.18 31.28
C SER A 42 11.88 14.61 30.73
N PRO A 43 12.61 15.05 29.69
CA PRO A 43 12.30 16.26 28.95
C PRO A 43 11.36 15.94 27.76
N ALA A 44 10.17 16.56 27.74
CA ALA A 44 9.40 16.68 26.50
C ALA A 44 10.00 17.80 25.64
N TRP A 45 10.16 17.58 24.33
CA TRP A 45 10.62 18.63 23.42
C TRP A 45 9.47 19.58 23.05
N ALA A 46 9.49 20.76 23.68
CA ALA A 46 8.79 21.94 23.17
C ALA A 46 9.71 22.73 22.22
N SER A 47 9.12 23.38 21.22
CA SER A 47 9.85 24.10 20.18
C SER A 47 10.48 25.41 20.66
N THR A 48 11.76 25.62 20.35
CA THR A 48 12.38 26.95 20.23
C THR A 48 13.01 27.10 18.85
N GLY A 49 12.86 28.29 18.25
CA GLY A 49 13.42 28.58 16.94
C GLY A 49 14.93 28.83 17.02
N GLY A 50 15.69 28.15 16.17
CA GLY A 50 17.09 28.43 15.91
C GLY A 50 17.40 28.16 14.44
N THR A 51 18.10 29.07 13.79
CA THR A 51 18.58 28.90 12.40
C THR A 51 19.65 27.81 12.38
N MET A 52 19.26 26.58 12.07
CA MET A 52 20.17 25.44 12.07
C MET A 52 20.87 25.33 10.71
N SER A 53 22.17 25.62 10.68
CA SER A 53 23.03 25.35 9.52
C SER A 53 22.95 23.89 9.11
N LEU A 54 23.08 23.61 7.81
CA LEU A 54 23.26 22.25 7.32
C LEU A 54 24.55 21.65 7.93
N PRO A 55 24.53 20.41 8.45
CA PRO A 55 25.74 19.70 8.80
C PRO A 55 26.54 19.33 7.55
N GLU A 56 27.60 20.10 7.28
CA GLU A 56 28.73 19.60 6.51
C GLU A 56 29.44 18.53 7.35
N ASP A 57 29.05 17.26 7.19
CA ASP A 57 29.87 16.07 7.44
C ASP A 57 29.04 14.79 7.17
N LEU A 58 28.85 14.47 5.90
CA LEU A 58 28.51 13.10 5.48
C LEU A 58 29.83 12.31 5.35
N PRO A 59 29.95 11.09 5.90
CA PRO A 59 31.22 10.38 5.96
C PRO A 59 31.77 10.06 4.57
N THR A 60 32.82 10.77 4.18
CA THR A 60 33.59 10.63 2.94
C THR A 60 34.49 9.38 2.95
N GLY A 61 33.87 8.22 3.21
CA GLY A 61 34.53 6.95 3.55
C GLY A 61 34.28 5.77 2.61
N LEU A 62 33.72 5.99 1.41
CA LEU A 62 33.55 4.94 0.39
C LEU A 62 34.21 5.37 -0.94
N GLN A 63 35.53 5.22 -1.01
CA GLN A 63 36.27 5.34 -2.26
C GLN A 63 35.81 4.27 -3.27
N ALA A 64 35.73 4.66 -4.55
CA ALA A 64 35.18 3.84 -5.63
C ALA A 64 36.00 2.58 -6.01
N SER A 65 37.11 2.30 -5.29
CA SER A 65 38.04 1.19 -5.54
C SER A 65 37.63 -0.14 -4.87
N SER A 66 36.63 -0.15 -3.98
CA SER A 66 36.22 -1.35 -3.24
C SER A 66 35.28 -2.31 -4.01
N TRP A 67 34.76 -1.90 -5.17
CA TRP A 67 33.78 -2.65 -5.97
C TRP A 67 34.31 -3.95 -6.62
N SER A 68 35.61 -4.22 -6.54
CA SER A 68 36.30 -5.30 -7.26
C SER A 68 36.67 -6.53 -6.42
N ILE A 69 36.50 -6.52 -5.09
CA ILE A 69 37.07 -7.54 -4.18
C ILE A 69 36.02 -8.44 -3.49
N PHE A 70 34.71 -8.15 -3.60
CA PHE A 70 33.64 -8.98 -2.98
C PHE A 70 32.70 -9.72 -3.96
N THR A 71 32.98 -9.70 -5.26
CA THR A 71 32.22 -10.41 -6.32
C THR A 71 32.61 -11.89 -6.47
N ARG A 72 32.78 -12.61 -5.35
CA ARG A 72 32.96 -14.08 -5.34
C ARG A 72 32.07 -14.85 -4.36
N PHE A 73 30.93 -14.27 -3.97
CA PHE A 73 29.78 -15.09 -3.60
C PHE A 73 29.20 -15.70 -4.87
N GLN A 74 29.02 -17.02 -4.90
CA GLN A 74 28.26 -17.68 -5.95
C GLN A 74 26.83 -17.16 -5.92
N GLN A 75 26.40 -16.47 -6.98
CA GLN A 75 24.99 -16.40 -7.30
C GLN A 75 24.54 -17.84 -7.54
N SER A 76 23.62 -18.36 -6.71
CA SER A 76 23.08 -19.69 -6.98
C SER A 76 22.34 -19.69 -8.32
N THR A 77 22.32 -20.84 -8.98
CA THR A 77 21.64 -21.06 -10.27
C THR A 77 20.19 -20.59 -10.29
N ASP A 78 19.56 -20.53 -9.11
CA ASP A 78 18.14 -20.27 -8.90
C ASP A 78 17.84 -18.78 -8.67
N LEU A 79 18.85 -17.96 -8.37
CA LEU A 79 18.69 -16.53 -8.09
C LEU A 79 18.64 -15.67 -9.35
N GLN A 80 19.42 -15.99 -10.38
CA GLN A 80 19.36 -15.24 -11.65
C GLN A 80 17.99 -15.38 -12.35
N PRO A 81 17.39 -16.58 -12.47
CA PRO A 81 16.04 -16.74 -13.03
C PRO A 81 14.97 -15.94 -12.27
N LEU A 82 15.02 -15.90 -10.93
CA LEU A 82 14.02 -15.14 -10.15
C LEU A 82 14.23 -13.62 -10.19
N GLN A 83 15.47 -13.15 -10.40
CA GLN A 83 15.74 -11.73 -10.66
C GLN A 83 15.27 -11.33 -12.06
N ALA A 84 15.39 -12.20 -13.07
CA ALA A 84 14.80 -12.00 -14.39
C ALA A 84 13.26 -11.98 -14.31
N GLN A 85 12.64 -13.00 -13.70
CA GLN A 85 11.19 -13.08 -13.50
C GLN A 85 10.63 -11.88 -12.74
N LEU A 86 11.35 -11.34 -11.75
CA LEU A 86 10.93 -10.11 -11.08
C LEU A 86 10.78 -8.95 -12.08
N LEU A 87 11.72 -8.82 -13.01
CA LEU A 87 11.80 -7.74 -14.00
C LEU A 87 10.85 -7.94 -15.20
N GLU A 88 10.46 -9.17 -15.53
CA GLU A 88 9.38 -9.48 -16.50
C GLU A 88 8.05 -8.80 -16.13
N GLY A 89 7.85 -8.48 -14.84
CA GLY A 89 6.72 -7.69 -14.37
C GLY A 89 6.62 -6.32 -15.04
N VAL A 90 7.75 -5.68 -15.35
CA VAL A 90 7.79 -4.39 -16.07
C VAL A 90 7.30 -4.55 -17.51
N ASP A 91 7.79 -5.57 -18.23
CA ASP A 91 7.45 -5.76 -19.64
C ASP A 91 5.96 -6.11 -19.81
N ARG A 92 5.46 -6.96 -18.91
CA ARG A 92 4.04 -7.33 -18.77
C ARG A 92 3.14 -6.13 -18.47
N ASP A 93 3.58 -5.24 -17.57
CA ASP A 93 2.85 -4.03 -17.17
C ASP A 93 3.04 -2.88 -18.19
N LEU A 94 3.84 -3.06 -19.24
CA LEU A 94 4.01 -2.10 -20.35
C LEU A 94 3.41 -2.56 -21.69
N ALA A 95 3.15 -3.85 -21.90
CA ALA A 95 2.74 -4.41 -23.20
C ALA A 95 1.52 -3.73 -23.88
N PRO A 96 0.46 -3.30 -23.17
CA PRO A 96 -0.66 -2.54 -23.75
C PRO A 96 -0.29 -1.12 -24.22
N PHE A 97 0.87 -0.59 -23.81
CA PHE A 97 1.46 0.65 -24.34
C PHE A 97 2.34 0.41 -25.57
N SER A 98 2.21 -0.74 -26.25
CA SER A 98 2.85 -1.02 -27.55
C SER A 98 2.48 -0.01 -28.65
N GLN A 99 1.34 0.68 -28.53
CA GLN A 99 0.99 1.85 -29.36
C GLN A 99 1.53 3.18 -28.81
N GLY A 100 2.53 3.11 -27.94
CA GLY A 100 3.23 4.24 -27.34
C GLY A 100 2.44 5.00 -26.27
N ILE A 101 3.11 6.01 -25.71
CA ILE A 101 2.62 6.86 -24.63
C ILE A 101 2.75 8.32 -25.10
N THR A 102 1.62 9.01 -25.24
CA THR A 102 1.60 10.41 -25.73
C THR A 102 1.65 11.41 -24.58
N LEU A 103 2.04 12.65 -24.86
CA LEU A 103 1.96 13.75 -23.89
C LEU A 103 0.53 13.94 -23.39
N GLU A 104 -0.47 13.76 -24.25
CA GLU A 104 -1.89 13.85 -23.87
C GLU A 104 -2.27 12.79 -22.83
N MET A 105 -1.77 11.55 -22.92
CA MET A 105 -2.02 10.51 -21.91
C MET A 105 -1.46 10.90 -20.53
N VAL A 106 -0.28 11.54 -20.50
CA VAL A 106 0.38 12.03 -19.29
C VAL A 106 -0.31 13.28 -18.73
N GLU A 107 -0.77 14.19 -19.60
CA GLU A 107 -1.60 15.33 -19.18
C GLU A 107 -2.97 14.89 -18.65
N GLN A 108 -3.66 13.96 -19.32
CA GLN A 108 -4.91 13.39 -18.82
C GLN A 108 -4.71 12.77 -17.42
N ALA A 109 -3.60 12.05 -17.23
CA ALA A 109 -3.20 11.44 -15.96
C ALA A 109 -2.96 12.47 -14.85
N TYR A 110 -2.20 13.52 -15.14
CA TYR A 110 -1.89 14.60 -14.17
C TYR A 110 -3.12 15.48 -13.87
N CYS A 111 -3.98 15.67 -14.87
CA CYS A 111 -5.13 16.56 -14.82
C CYS A 111 -6.43 15.79 -14.52
N ARG A 112 -6.33 14.59 -13.93
CA ARG A 112 -7.44 13.81 -13.37
C ARG A 112 -8.02 14.51 -12.14
N ASP A 113 -9.33 14.76 -12.16
CA ASP A 113 -10.06 15.38 -11.05
C ASP A 113 -10.63 14.29 -10.14
N THR A 114 -9.90 14.00 -9.07
CA THR A 114 -10.31 13.03 -8.04
C THR A 114 -9.75 13.48 -6.69
N GLN A 115 -10.59 14.10 -5.86
CA GLN A 115 -10.24 14.59 -4.51
C GLN A 115 -9.73 13.50 -3.54
N LEU A 116 -9.76 12.23 -3.94
CA LEU A 116 -9.36 11.05 -3.17
C LEU A 116 -8.03 10.43 -3.64
N VAL A 117 -7.41 10.94 -4.72
CA VAL A 117 -6.19 10.36 -5.31
C VAL A 117 -4.97 11.25 -5.07
N THR A 118 -4.21 10.88 -4.04
CA THR A 118 -2.85 11.36 -3.82
C THR A 118 -1.96 10.99 -5.02
N SER A 119 -1.44 11.99 -5.73
CA SER A 119 -0.60 11.84 -6.93
C SER A 119 0.35 13.02 -7.16
N PHE A 120 1.39 12.80 -7.96
CA PHE A 120 2.35 13.82 -8.42
C PHE A 120 2.90 13.51 -9.82
N ARG A 121 3.20 14.53 -10.62
CA ARG A 121 3.85 14.38 -11.95
C ARG A 121 5.35 14.60 -11.84
N VAL A 122 6.11 13.72 -12.48
CA VAL A 122 7.57 13.66 -12.49
C VAL A 122 8.07 13.89 -13.91
N GLN A 123 9.09 14.73 -14.06
CA GLN A 123 9.95 14.76 -15.23
C GLN A 123 11.36 14.35 -14.82
N ILE A 124 11.99 13.45 -15.57
CA ILE A 124 13.43 13.22 -15.56
C ILE A 124 13.96 13.80 -16.88
N LEU A 125 14.99 14.65 -16.80
CA LEU A 125 15.63 15.34 -17.91
C LEU A 125 17.12 15.41 -17.63
N ASP A 126 17.99 14.96 -18.54
CA ASP A 126 19.46 14.99 -18.36
C ASP A 126 19.91 14.36 -17.01
N ASN A 127 19.25 13.28 -16.60
CA ASN A 127 19.40 12.59 -15.30
C ASN A 127 19.14 13.48 -14.05
N GLN A 128 18.50 14.64 -14.20
CA GLN A 128 17.91 15.42 -13.11
C GLN A 128 16.41 15.17 -13.03
N ALA A 129 15.85 15.15 -11.81
CA ALA A 129 14.42 14.94 -11.62
C ALA A 129 13.72 16.19 -11.09
N TYR A 130 12.51 16.39 -11.58
CA TYR A 130 11.64 17.53 -11.31
C TYR A 130 10.24 17.04 -10.99
N ILE A 131 9.56 17.75 -10.08
CA ILE A 131 8.17 17.55 -9.72
C ILE A 131 7.37 18.70 -10.31
N VAL A 132 6.47 18.37 -11.24
CA VAL A 132 5.61 19.33 -11.96
C VAL A 132 4.43 19.80 -11.10
N GLY A 133 4.23 19.17 -9.94
CA GLY A 133 3.21 19.50 -8.95
C GLY A 133 2.55 18.25 -8.38
N GLU A 134 1.95 18.40 -7.20
CA GLU A 134 1.27 17.30 -6.51
C GLU A 134 -0.11 17.68 -5.96
N THR A 135 -0.96 16.68 -5.72
CA THR A 135 -2.16 16.83 -4.87
C THR A 135 -1.76 16.81 -3.41
N GLN A 136 -2.57 17.40 -2.52
CA GLN A 136 -2.46 17.13 -1.08
C GLN A 136 -2.50 15.61 -0.81
N GLY A 137 -1.57 15.12 0.00
CA GLY A 137 -1.42 13.71 0.32
C GLY A 137 -1.89 13.35 1.73
N TYR A 138 -2.35 12.11 1.92
CA TYR A 138 -2.49 11.50 3.24
C TYR A 138 -1.14 10.91 3.70
N GLN A 139 -0.83 10.98 5.00
CA GLN A 139 0.40 10.44 5.63
C GLN A 139 1.70 10.65 4.83
N ASP A 140 1.91 11.82 4.25
CA ASP A 140 3.12 12.20 3.49
C ASP A 140 3.50 11.21 2.37
N LEU A 141 2.53 10.45 1.81
CA LEU A 141 2.81 9.39 0.83
C LEU A 141 3.56 9.92 -0.41
N ASN A 142 3.25 11.13 -0.88
CA ASN A 142 4.01 11.79 -1.94
C ASN A 142 5.46 12.08 -1.53
N LEU A 143 5.69 12.70 -0.37
CA LEU A 143 7.05 12.98 0.15
C LEU A 143 7.90 11.72 0.28
N LYS A 144 7.30 10.61 0.73
CA LYS A 144 8.00 9.33 0.88
C LYS A 144 8.27 8.67 -0.49
N ASN A 145 7.34 8.72 -1.44
CA ASN A 145 7.60 8.22 -2.80
C ASN A 145 8.63 9.10 -3.56
N LYS A 146 8.65 10.42 -3.35
CA LYS A 146 9.70 11.32 -3.85
C LYS A 146 11.08 10.97 -3.27
N ARG A 147 11.17 10.61 -1.98
CA ARG A 147 12.42 10.09 -1.36
C ARG A 147 12.84 8.72 -1.93
N MET A 148 11.89 7.86 -2.30
CA MET A 148 12.21 6.62 -3.02
C MET A 148 12.78 6.93 -4.42
N LEU A 149 12.18 7.86 -5.17
CA LEU A 149 12.72 8.33 -6.46
C LEU A 149 14.13 8.94 -6.33
N ALA A 150 14.39 9.73 -5.29
CA ALA A 150 15.73 10.25 -5.00
C ALA A 150 16.77 9.12 -4.80
N SER A 151 16.36 8.00 -4.19
CA SER A 151 17.20 6.80 -4.03
C SER A 151 17.48 6.09 -5.36
N VAL A 152 16.55 6.15 -6.33
CA VAL A 152 16.75 5.64 -7.70
C VAL A 152 17.78 6.50 -8.45
N LEU A 153 17.66 7.83 -8.39
CA LEU A 153 18.61 8.75 -9.03
C LEU A 153 20.04 8.59 -8.47
N GLN A 154 20.16 8.42 -7.15
CA GLN A 154 21.45 8.16 -6.49
C GLN A 154 22.07 6.81 -6.89
N ALA A 155 21.24 5.79 -7.16
CA ALA A 155 21.70 4.46 -7.55
C ALA A 155 22.11 4.35 -9.03
N PHE A 156 21.61 5.24 -9.90
CA PHE A 156 21.81 5.20 -11.35
C PHE A 156 22.23 6.58 -11.94
N PRO A 157 23.34 7.18 -11.45
CA PRO A 157 23.81 8.47 -11.96
C PRO A 157 24.20 8.39 -13.44
N GLY A 158 23.67 9.30 -14.25
CA GLY A 158 23.87 9.34 -15.71
C GLY A 158 23.24 8.17 -16.48
N ALA A 159 22.35 7.38 -15.86
CA ALA A 159 21.81 6.14 -16.42
C ALA A 159 20.28 6.05 -16.40
N LEU A 160 19.57 7.15 -16.11
CA LEU A 160 18.12 7.28 -16.28
C LEU A 160 17.78 8.13 -17.52
N PRO A 161 16.80 7.73 -18.36
CA PRO A 161 16.43 8.44 -19.59
C PRO A 161 15.53 9.65 -19.33
N ASP A 162 15.37 10.50 -20.36
CA ASP A 162 14.38 11.58 -20.40
C ASP A 162 12.95 11.00 -20.40
N VAL A 163 12.19 11.19 -19.32
CA VAL A 163 10.81 10.68 -19.17
C VAL A 163 9.88 11.63 -18.44
N ASP A 164 8.61 11.64 -18.82
CA ASP A 164 7.53 12.42 -18.19
C ASP A 164 6.35 11.50 -17.84
N PHE A 165 6.03 11.40 -16.55
CA PHE A 165 5.09 10.41 -16.01
C PHE A 165 4.39 10.89 -14.73
N VAL A 166 3.33 10.18 -14.32
CA VAL A 166 2.55 10.50 -13.11
C VAL A 166 2.60 9.32 -12.14
N VAL A 167 2.85 9.59 -10.86
CA VAL A 167 2.84 8.60 -9.78
C VAL A 167 1.61 8.81 -8.91
N GLN A 168 0.88 7.74 -8.62
CA GLN A 168 -0.19 7.70 -7.61
C GLN A 168 0.34 7.12 -6.31
N GLY A 169 0.24 7.89 -5.22
CA GLY A 169 0.49 7.45 -3.86
C GLY A 169 -0.74 6.88 -3.14
N SER A 170 -1.97 7.16 -3.60
CA SER A 170 -3.20 6.66 -2.96
C SER A 170 -3.36 5.13 -3.07
N ASP A 171 -3.73 4.51 -1.95
CA ASP A 171 -4.23 3.13 -1.89
C ASP A 171 -5.60 2.96 -2.58
N TRP A 172 -6.34 4.05 -2.82
CA TRP A 172 -7.62 4.04 -3.52
C TRP A 172 -7.45 4.15 -5.03
N ILE A 173 -8.08 3.25 -5.79
CA ILE A 173 -8.12 3.27 -7.26
C ILE A 173 -9.49 3.80 -7.72
N PRO A 174 -9.57 4.78 -8.64
CA PRO A 174 -10.86 5.31 -9.09
C PRO A 174 -11.63 4.34 -9.98
N ALA A 175 -12.84 3.98 -9.55
CA ALA A 175 -13.74 2.98 -10.15
C ALA A 175 -14.21 3.22 -11.62
N ASN A 176 -13.68 4.25 -12.29
CA ASN A 176 -14.00 4.63 -13.67
C ASN A 176 -12.81 4.40 -14.62
N LEU A 177 -12.04 3.34 -14.40
CA LEU A 177 -11.14 2.76 -15.41
C LEU A 177 -11.70 1.36 -15.75
N ASN A 178 -11.60 0.93 -17.02
CA ASN A 178 -12.31 -0.28 -17.49
C ASN A 178 -11.39 -1.49 -17.76
N ASN A 179 -11.88 -2.67 -17.32
CA ASN A 179 -11.17 -3.92 -17.07
C ASN A 179 -10.39 -4.52 -18.26
N SER A 180 -9.17 -5.02 -18.02
CA SER A 180 -8.61 -6.14 -18.82
C SER A 180 -7.37 -6.82 -18.17
N GLY A 181 -7.56 -8.05 -17.68
CA GLY A 181 -6.52 -9.10 -17.69
C GLY A 181 -5.56 -9.21 -16.49
N PHE A 182 -5.88 -10.09 -15.53
CA PHE A 182 -4.88 -10.89 -14.79
C PHE A 182 -5.48 -12.24 -14.34
N GLN A 183 -4.64 -13.28 -14.21
CA GLN A 183 -5.05 -14.56 -13.62
C GLN A 183 -4.74 -14.61 -12.12
N THR A 184 -5.68 -15.06 -11.30
CA THR A 184 -5.52 -15.11 -9.84
C THR A 184 -4.65 -16.29 -9.41
N LEU A 185 -3.92 -16.12 -8.29
CA LEU A 185 -3.01 -17.15 -7.71
C LEU A 185 -3.70 -18.47 -7.29
N ALA A 186 -5.04 -18.57 -7.40
CA ALA A 186 -5.80 -19.79 -7.19
C ALA A 186 -5.90 -20.68 -8.46
N GLY A 187 -5.45 -20.20 -9.61
CA GLY A 187 -5.72 -20.79 -10.92
C GLY A 187 -4.66 -21.74 -11.47
N ASN A 188 -4.16 -22.72 -10.71
CA ASN A 188 -3.27 -23.74 -11.29
C ASN A 188 -3.39 -25.18 -10.73
N SER A 189 -4.63 -25.67 -10.62
CA SER A 189 -4.94 -27.09 -10.36
C SER A 189 -5.46 -27.81 -11.61
N ARG A 190 -4.68 -27.77 -12.70
CA ARG A 190 -4.84 -28.70 -13.84
C ARG A 190 -3.65 -29.66 -13.87
N VAL A 191 -3.75 -30.75 -13.11
CA VAL A 191 -2.89 -31.92 -13.31
C VAL A 191 -3.23 -32.48 -14.69
N THR A 192 -2.24 -32.58 -15.58
CA THR A 192 -2.42 -33.11 -16.93
C THR A 192 -2.44 -34.65 -16.90
N THR A 193 -3.53 -35.23 -16.42
CA THR A 193 -3.80 -36.67 -16.55
C THR A 193 -4.32 -36.98 -17.95
N SER A 194 -3.40 -37.21 -18.89
CA SER A 194 -3.69 -37.71 -20.23
C SER A 194 -4.07 -39.20 -20.20
N PHE A 195 -5.31 -39.52 -19.84
CA PHE A 195 -5.86 -40.88 -19.97
C PHE A 195 -7.37 -40.84 -20.27
N GLN A 196 -7.76 -41.41 -21.41
CA GLN A 196 -9.11 -41.96 -21.62
C GLN A 196 -8.99 -43.49 -21.43
N PRO A 197 -10.03 -44.16 -20.90
CA PRO A 197 -11.07 -44.64 -21.82
C PRO A 197 -12.53 -44.54 -21.30
N GLN A 198 -13.41 -44.17 -22.23
CA GLN A 198 -14.74 -44.74 -22.54
C GLN A 198 -15.61 -45.42 -21.46
N ALA A 199 -16.89 -44.97 -21.44
CA ALA A 199 -18.14 -45.73 -21.23
C ALA A 199 -18.72 -45.97 -19.81
N ALA A 200 -20.02 -46.33 -19.82
CA ALA A 200 -20.88 -46.84 -18.74
C ALA A 200 -21.51 -45.87 -17.70
N LEU A 201 -22.72 -45.38 -18.06
CA LEU A 201 -23.99 -45.40 -17.30
C LEU A 201 -24.10 -45.00 -15.79
N GLN A 202 -25.01 -44.04 -15.53
CA GLN A 202 -26.11 -44.06 -14.51
C GLN A 202 -25.74 -44.05 -12.99
N ILE A 203 -26.54 -43.50 -12.05
CA ILE A 203 -27.86 -42.83 -12.11
C ILE A 203 -27.99 -41.72 -11.01
N ALA A 204 -28.88 -40.75 -11.24
CA ALA A 204 -29.48 -39.71 -10.35
C ALA A 204 -28.89 -39.34 -8.95
N GLY A 205 -28.81 -38.03 -8.64
CA GLY A 205 -28.40 -37.55 -7.30
C GLY A 205 -28.45 -36.04 -6.97
N ALA A 206 -29.41 -35.27 -7.50
CA ALA A 206 -29.76 -33.91 -7.06
C ALA A 206 -28.64 -32.83 -6.93
N THR A 207 -28.37 -32.08 -8.01
CA THR A 207 -27.65 -30.77 -7.95
C THR A 207 -28.37 -29.68 -8.76
N GLY A 208 -29.43 -29.11 -8.19
CA GLY A 208 -30.07 -27.89 -8.72
C GLY A 208 -29.47 -26.62 -8.10
N SER A 209 -29.49 -25.51 -8.85
CA SER A 209 -29.11 -24.16 -8.39
C SER A 209 -27.62 -23.94 -8.02
N TYR A 210 -26.75 -23.84 -9.03
CA TYR A 210 -25.65 -22.83 -9.01
C TYR A 210 -25.13 -22.41 -10.40
N ILE A 211 -25.19 -23.28 -11.41
CA ILE A 211 -24.60 -23.02 -12.74
C ILE A 211 -25.38 -21.97 -13.57
N GLN A 212 -26.64 -21.68 -13.24
CA GLN A 212 -27.51 -20.78 -14.01
C GLN A 212 -27.23 -19.27 -13.80
N ALA A 213 -26.16 -18.92 -13.06
CA ALA A 213 -25.74 -17.53 -12.82
C ALA A 213 -24.59 -17.04 -13.74
N LEU A 214 -24.05 -17.90 -14.62
CA LEU A 214 -22.87 -17.58 -15.45
C LEU A 214 -23.08 -17.81 -16.97
N SER A 215 -24.30 -18.13 -17.40
CA SER A 215 -24.66 -18.35 -18.81
C SER A 215 -25.61 -17.29 -19.38
N GLY A 216 -25.80 -16.16 -18.67
CA GLY A 216 -26.78 -15.11 -18.99
C GLY A 216 -26.20 -13.81 -19.57
N LEU A 217 -24.91 -13.76 -19.92
CA LEU A 217 -24.29 -12.61 -20.59
C LEU A 217 -24.01 -12.96 -22.05
N ASN A 218 -24.90 -12.53 -22.95
CA ASN A 218 -24.65 -12.58 -24.39
C ASN A 218 -23.39 -11.79 -24.71
N ALA A 219 -22.49 -12.38 -25.49
CA ALA A 219 -21.41 -11.64 -26.13
C ALA A 219 -21.99 -10.76 -27.24
N SER A 220 -22.32 -9.51 -26.90
CA SER A 220 -22.45 -8.44 -27.89
C SER A 220 -21.13 -8.29 -28.65
N GLU A 221 -21.20 -8.04 -29.96
CA GLU A 221 -20.01 -7.86 -30.80
C GLU A 221 -19.06 -6.78 -30.25
N PRO A 222 -17.75 -6.88 -30.52
CA PRO A 222 -16.80 -5.85 -30.11
C PRO A 222 -17.12 -4.53 -30.81
N ASP A 223 -17.62 -3.57 -30.03
CA ASP A 223 -17.90 -2.20 -30.45
C ASP A 223 -16.66 -1.59 -31.11
N LYS A 224 -16.80 -1.17 -32.38
CA LYS A 224 -15.73 -0.60 -33.21
C LYS A 224 -15.56 0.92 -32.99
N SER A 225 -16.07 1.45 -31.88
CA SER A 225 -15.88 2.84 -31.47
C SER A 225 -14.40 3.15 -31.16
N PRO A 226 -13.87 4.30 -31.60
CA PRO A 226 -12.46 4.64 -31.44
C PRO A 226 -12.09 4.87 -29.97
N ILE A 227 -10.94 4.31 -29.57
CA ILE A 227 -10.47 4.33 -28.17
C ILE A 227 -10.09 5.76 -27.74
N GLN A 228 -11.00 6.41 -27.02
CA GLN A 228 -10.74 7.66 -26.29
C GLN A 228 -10.88 7.43 -24.77
N ASN A 229 -10.32 8.34 -23.97
CA ASN A 229 -10.46 8.38 -22.51
C ASN A 229 -9.93 7.14 -21.76
N LYS A 230 -8.65 6.82 -21.92
CA LYS A 230 -7.89 6.08 -20.89
C LYS A 230 -6.78 6.96 -20.34
N THR A 231 -6.73 7.02 -19.01
CA THR A 231 -5.96 7.99 -18.22
C THR A 231 -4.94 7.22 -17.39
N TYR A 232 -3.65 7.31 -17.75
CA TYR A 232 -2.65 6.31 -17.41
C TYR A 232 -1.60 6.81 -16.41
N ILE A 233 -1.56 6.18 -15.23
CA ILE A 233 -0.75 6.59 -14.08
C ILE A 233 0.10 5.39 -13.62
N ILE A 234 1.25 5.64 -12.99
CA ILE A 234 2.04 4.65 -12.23
C ILE A 234 1.34 4.43 -10.88
N VAL A 235 0.79 3.24 -10.61
CA VAL A 235 -0.25 2.99 -9.57
C VAL A 235 0.03 1.79 -8.66
N LYS A 236 -0.63 1.78 -7.50
CA LYS A 236 -0.68 0.62 -6.58
C LYS A 236 -1.83 -0.36 -6.89
N ALA A 237 -1.81 -0.95 -8.09
CA ALA A 237 -2.45 -2.23 -8.49
C ALA A 237 -3.96 -2.47 -8.27
N HIS A 238 -4.75 -2.40 -9.35
CA HIS A 238 -5.58 -3.49 -9.92
C HIS A 238 -6.57 -2.94 -10.99
N ASP A 239 -7.31 -3.85 -11.65
CA ASP A 239 -8.38 -3.78 -12.66
C ASP A 239 -8.00 -3.14 -14.00
N THR A 240 -7.13 -2.14 -13.97
CA THR A 240 -6.77 -1.36 -15.13
C THR A 240 -5.28 -1.11 -15.25
N HIS A 241 -4.87 -0.96 -16.50
CA HIS A 241 -3.47 -1.07 -16.86
C HIS A 241 -2.71 0.20 -16.49
N GLY A 242 -1.98 0.10 -15.37
CA GLY A 242 -1.16 1.15 -14.81
C GLY A 242 0.04 0.53 -14.12
N LEU A 243 1.16 1.24 -14.16
CA LEU A 243 2.47 0.63 -13.97
C LEU A 243 2.72 0.36 -12.49
N LEU A 244 3.01 -0.89 -12.13
CA LEU A 244 3.37 -1.23 -10.75
C LEU A 244 4.79 -0.78 -10.46
N PHE A 245 5.05 -0.38 -9.21
CA PHE A 245 6.34 0.16 -8.80
C PHE A 245 6.72 -0.20 -7.36
N PRO A 246 8.01 -0.18 -7.01
CA PRO A 246 8.49 -0.22 -5.64
C PRO A 246 8.16 1.08 -4.90
N ASP A 247 7.10 1.01 -4.09
CA ASP A 247 6.51 2.11 -3.36
C ASP A 247 7.32 2.58 -2.13
N GLU A 248 6.78 3.55 -1.39
CA GLU A 248 7.43 4.11 -0.20
C GLU A 248 7.68 3.09 0.91
N SER A 249 7.02 1.93 0.88
CA SER A 249 7.30 0.83 1.81
C SER A 249 8.69 0.21 1.64
N TRP A 250 9.44 0.59 0.59
CA TRP A 250 10.82 0.16 0.34
C TRP A 250 11.89 1.10 0.92
N LEU A 251 11.50 2.29 1.39
CA LEU A 251 12.35 3.08 2.28
C LEU A 251 12.53 2.36 3.63
N GLY A 252 13.74 2.40 4.18
CA GLY A 252 14.07 1.69 5.42
C GLY A 252 14.01 0.16 5.30
N TRP A 253 14.01 -0.39 4.06
CA TRP A 253 13.84 -1.83 3.85
C TRP A 253 15.08 -2.64 4.24
N ALA A 254 16.29 -2.09 4.13
CA ALA A 254 17.50 -2.80 4.54
C ALA A 254 17.51 -3.06 6.07
N GLU A 255 17.16 -2.03 6.82
CA GLU A 255 17.13 -1.96 8.27
C GLU A 255 15.99 -2.83 8.81
N ALA A 256 14.77 -2.68 8.29
CA ALA A 256 13.64 -3.51 8.66
C ALA A 256 13.88 -4.99 8.32
N LYS A 257 14.53 -5.29 7.20
CA LYS A 257 14.89 -6.66 6.80
C LYS A 257 15.94 -7.27 7.73
N ALA A 258 16.97 -6.52 8.11
CA ALA A 258 17.98 -6.95 9.07
C ALA A 258 17.37 -7.21 10.47
N SER A 259 16.51 -6.30 10.94
CA SER A 259 15.78 -6.44 12.21
C SER A 259 14.92 -7.71 12.26
N ILE A 260 14.06 -7.90 11.26
CA ILE A 260 13.14 -9.05 11.21
C ILE A 260 13.91 -10.37 11.00
N LEU A 261 14.99 -10.40 10.21
CA LEU A 261 15.84 -11.58 10.07
C LEU A 261 16.65 -11.90 11.34
N SER A 262 16.94 -10.91 12.18
CA SER A 262 17.49 -11.13 13.52
C SER A 262 16.43 -11.73 14.44
N ALA A 263 15.21 -11.18 14.43
CA ALA A 263 14.08 -11.68 15.21
C ALA A 263 13.68 -13.12 14.84
N ALA A 264 13.64 -13.45 13.54
CA ALA A 264 13.34 -14.79 13.03
C ALA A 264 14.31 -15.88 13.53
N LYS A 265 15.55 -15.52 13.86
CA LYS A 265 16.55 -16.44 14.42
C LYS A 265 16.35 -16.73 15.91
N ARG A 266 15.60 -15.89 16.64
CA ARG A 266 15.37 -16.04 18.09
C ARG A 266 14.54 -17.28 18.44
N VAL A 267 13.60 -17.66 17.57
CA VAL A 267 12.64 -18.75 17.82
C VAL A 267 12.70 -19.80 16.71
N LYS A 268 13.31 -20.96 17.01
CA LYS A 268 13.33 -22.13 16.12
C LYS A 268 11.90 -22.64 15.87
N TRP A 269 11.64 -23.18 14.68
CA TRP A 269 10.31 -23.60 14.22
C TRP A 269 9.46 -24.35 15.26
N GLY A 270 9.98 -25.42 15.87
CA GLY A 270 9.24 -26.22 16.86
C GLY A 270 8.87 -25.48 18.15
N ASN A 271 9.62 -24.40 18.47
CA ASN A 271 9.40 -23.55 19.65
C ASN A 271 8.52 -22.33 19.32
N LYS A 272 8.14 -22.13 18.05
CA LYS A 272 7.17 -21.09 17.68
C LYS A 272 5.79 -21.46 18.22
N ASP A 273 5.03 -20.45 18.62
CA ASP A 273 3.63 -20.55 19.01
C ASP A 273 2.76 -21.07 17.83
N SER A 274 1.76 -21.90 18.12
CA SER A 274 0.96 -22.60 17.10
C SER A 274 -0.20 -21.79 16.50
N HIS A 275 -0.60 -20.66 17.11
CA HIS A 275 -1.76 -19.89 16.67
C HIS A 275 -1.52 -19.21 15.31
N LEU A 276 -2.60 -19.04 14.56
CA LEU A 276 -2.68 -18.14 13.42
C LEU A 276 -2.87 -16.70 13.91
N LEU A 277 -1.77 -15.96 13.90
CA LEU A 277 -1.73 -14.58 14.41
C LEU A 277 -2.21 -13.57 13.35
N PHE A 278 -3.09 -12.66 13.75
CA PHE A 278 -3.33 -11.39 13.06
C PHE A 278 -3.32 -10.19 14.02
N ARG A 279 -2.62 -9.13 13.61
CA ARG A 279 -2.68 -7.78 14.19
C ARG A 279 -2.60 -6.75 13.07
N GLY A 280 -3.60 -5.89 12.93
CA GLY A 280 -3.61 -4.83 11.91
C GLY A 280 -4.83 -3.92 11.98
N ALA A 281 -4.78 -2.76 11.32
CA ALA A 281 -5.86 -1.77 11.33
C ALA A 281 -7.13 -2.28 10.62
N PRO A 282 -8.34 -1.91 11.09
CA PRO A 282 -9.59 -2.12 10.36
C PRO A 282 -9.55 -1.31 9.06
N THR A 283 -9.36 -1.99 7.94
CA THR A 283 -9.14 -1.39 6.61
C THR A 283 -9.57 -2.40 5.54
N GLY A 284 -10.50 -2.00 4.67
CA GLY A 284 -11.04 -2.82 3.58
C GLY A 284 -11.38 -4.25 3.98
N ASP A 285 -10.78 -5.24 3.29
CA ASP A 285 -11.03 -6.67 3.48
C ASP A 285 -10.94 -7.12 4.95
N ARG A 286 -10.05 -6.53 5.76
CA ARG A 286 -9.87 -6.90 7.18
C ARG A 286 -11.12 -6.65 8.00
N GLU A 287 -11.70 -5.45 7.86
CA GLU A 287 -12.89 -5.07 8.59
C GLU A 287 -14.11 -5.81 8.06
N PHE A 288 -14.18 -6.02 6.75
CA PHE A 288 -15.25 -6.77 6.13
C PHE A 288 -15.29 -8.23 6.61
N TRP A 289 -14.17 -8.97 6.53
CA TRP A 289 -14.14 -10.40 6.81
C TRP A 289 -13.97 -10.76 8.30
N LEU A 290 -13.14 -10.03 9.05
CA LEU A 290 -12.84 -10.35 10.46
C LEU A 290 -13.79 -9.63 11.43
N GLY A 291 -14.16 -8.39 11.12
CA GLY A 291 -14.98 -7.55 12.01
C GLY A 291 -14.24 -7.03 13.25
N SER A 292 -14.92 -6.23 14.06
CA SER A 292 -14.30 -5.47 15.16
C SER A 292 -14.00 -6.27 16.44
N LYS A 293 -14.63 -7.44 16.63
CA LYS A 293 -14.37 -8.32 17.79
C LYS A 293 -13.15 -9.22 17.52
N PRO A 294 -12.26 -9.45 18.51
CA PRO A 294 -11.21 -10.44 18.37
C PRO A 294 -11.77 -11.84 18.11
N ILE A 295 -11.08 -12.61 17.28
CA ILE A 295 -11.35 -14.04 17.02
C ILE A 295 -10.20 -14.81 17.66
N ASN A 296 -10.41 -15.22 18.90
CA ASN A 296 -9.41 -15.93 19.71
C ASN A 296 -9.93 -17.33 20.04
N THR A 297 -9.16 -18.37 19.69
CA THR A 297 -9.41 -19.79 19.98
C THR A 297 -8.08 -20.48 20.31
N SER A 298 -8.11 -21.79 20.57
CA SER A 298 -6.91 -22.66 20.65
C SER A 298 -5.97 -22.61 19.43
N GLU A 299 -6.44 -22.12 18.30
CA GLU A 299 -5.74 -22.09 17.01
C GLU A 299 -5.58 -20.69 16.44
N LEU A 300 -6.32 -19.70 16.95
CA LEU A 300 -6.44 -18.37 16.36
C LEU A 300 -6.13 -17.28 17.38
N ASP A 301 -5.31 -16.30 17.00
CA ASP A 301 -5.14 -15.05 17.75
C ASP A 301 -5.28 -13.86 16.80
N ILE A 302 -6.53 -13.48 16.51
CA ILE A 302 -6.86 -12.55 15.42
C ILE A 302 -7.54 -11.32 15.99
N LYS A 303 -6.89 -10.16 15.89
CA LYS A 303 -7.42 -8.89 16.40
C LYS A 303 -7.19 -7.72 15.46
N LEU A 304 -8.26 -6.99 15.16
CA LEU A 304 -8.14 -5.66 14.54
C LEU A 304 -7.74 -4.63 15.61
N VAL A 305 -6.72 -3.83 15.31
CA VAL A 305 -6.23 -2.76 16.18
C VAL A 305 -6.98 -1.49 15.78
N GLN A 306 -8.03 -1.16 16.54
CA GLN A 306 -8.92 -0.01 16.26
C GLN A 306 -8.15 1.31 16.41
N ASP A 307 -7.47 1.50 17.53
CA ASP A 307 -6.76 2.74 17.87
C ASP A 307 -5.33 2.77 17.31
N TRP A 308 -5.12 2.25 16.09
CA TRP A 308 -3.80 2.08 15.45
C TRP A 308 -3.04 3.40 15.20
N TRP A 309 -3.74 4.53 15.27
CA TRP A 309 -3.23 5.89 15.15
C TRP A 309 -2.89 6.52 16.53
N SER A 310 -3.28 5.86 17.63
CA SER A 310 -3.01 6.32 19.00
C SER A 310 -1.64 5.84 19.50
N SER A 311 -1.20 6.38 20.64
CA SER A 311 -0.01 5.94 21.36
C SER A 311 -0.19 4.62 22.14
N ASN A 312 -1.38 4.01 22.14
CA ASN A 312 -1.68 2.78 22.87
C ASN A 312 -1.06 1.53 22.20
N ARG A 313 0.23 1.31 22.43
CA ARG A 313 1.00 0.23 21.81
C ARG A 313 0.70 -1.17 22.35
N ASP A 314 0.01 -1.30 23.47
CA ASP A 314 -0.28 -2.57 24.16
C ASP A 314 -1.11 -3.55 23.31
N GLN A 315 -1.75 -3.06 22.24
CA GLN A 315 -2.54 -3.85 21.29
C GLN A 315 -1.77 -4.21 20.01
N TYR A 316 -0.54 -3.71 19.83
CA TYR A 316 0.30 -3.88 18.65
C TYR A 316 1.34 -4.98 18.87
N VAL A 317 1.52 -5.85 17.88
CA VAL A 317 2.63 -6.83 17.84
C VAL A 317 3.53 -6.46 16.67
N SER A 318 4.81 -6.23 16.95
CA SER A 318 5.78 -5.79 15.93
C SER A 318 5.99 -6.85 14.83
N PRO A 319 6.50 -6.47 13.64
CA PRO A 319 6.94 -7.41 12.62
C PRO A 319 7.95 -8.43 13.15
N GLU A 320 8.80 -8.02 14.09
CA GLU A 320 9.82 -8.82 14.76
C GLU A 320 9.18 -9.85 15.71
N ASP A 321 8.20 -9.45 16.51
CA ASP A 321 7.59 -10.32 17.53
C ASP A 321 6.57 -11.29 16.91
N GLN A 322 5.95 -10.91 15.79
CA GLN A 322 5.18 -11.82 14.92
C GLN A 322 6.00 -13.04 14.49
N CYS A 323 7.34 -12.96 14.43
CA CYS A 323 8.18 -14.10 14.11
C CYS A 323 8.17 -15.20 15.18
N SER A 324 7.52 -14.99 16.33
CA SER A 324 7.33 -15.99 17.38
C SER A 324 6.25 -17.03 17.05
N ASN A 325 5.34 -16.76 16.09
CA ASN A 325 4.25 -17.67 15.72
C ASN A 325 4.57 -18.48 14.44
N ARG A 326 4.07 -19.71 14.34
CA ARG A 326 4.21 -20.59 13.16
C ARG A 326 3.41 -20.10 11.98
N HIS A 327 2.21 -19.57 12.23
CA HIS A 327 1.22 -19.24 11.22
C HIS A 327 0.90 -17.74 11.26
N LEU A 328 1.04 -17.04 10.14
CA LEU A 328 0.82 -15.60 10.04
C LEU A 328 -0.26 -15.28 9.00
N LEU A 329 -1.34 -14.63 9.43
CA LEU A 329 -2.48 -14.33 8.56
C LEU A 329 -2.27 -13.02 7.78
N TYR A 330 -2.46 -13.07 6.46
CA TYR A 330 -2.39 -11.94 5.56
C TYR A 330 -3.79 -11.60 5.02
N PHE A 331 -4.12 -10.32 5.12
CA PHE A 331 -5.24 -9.67 4.44
C PHE A 331 -4.77 -8.36 3.80
N ALA A 332 -5.31 -8.05 2.63
CA ALA A 332 -5.25 -6.72 2.03
C ALA A 332 -5.92 -5.66 2.94
N GLY A 333 -5.68 -4.38 2.64
CA GLY A 333 -6.38 -3.25 3.25
C GLY A 333 -7.42 -2.72 2.27
N TYR A 334 -7.36 -1.41 1.97
CA TYR A 334 -8.03 -0.83 0.80
C TYR A 334 -7.35 -1.24 -0.53
N SER A 335 -6.08 -1.64 -0.48
CA SER A 335 -5.29 -2.22 -1.57
C SER A 335 -4.36 -3.31 -1.01
N TRP A 336 -3.33 -3.70 -1.78
CA TRP A 336 -2.31 -4.66 -1.32
C TRP A 336 -1.56 -4.11 -0.10
N ALA A 337 -1.07 -4.99 0.78
CA ALA A 337 -0.45 -4.58 2.02
C ALA A 337 1.05 -4.92 2.09
N SER A 338 1.86 -3.87 2.25
CA SER A 338 3.32 -3.93 2.38
C SER A 338 3.85 -4.80 3.53
N ARG A 339 2.99 -5.28 4.43
CA ARG A 339 3.33 -6.26 5.46
C ARG A 339 3.77 -7.63 4.91
N LEU A 340 3.35 -8.02 3.71
CA LEU A 340 3.59 -9.40 3.22
C LEU A 340 5.09 -9.74 3.15
N LYS A 341 5.91 -8.85 2.58
CA LYS A 341 7.37 -9.02 2.53
C LYS A 341 8.02 -9.08 3.92
N LYS A 342 7.42 -8.46 4.94
CA LYS A 342 7.87 -8.53 6.34
C LYS A 342 7.52 -9.89 6.98
N MET A 343 6.29 -10.37 6.79
CA MET A 343 5.82 -11.66 7.32
C MET A 343 6.62 -12.84 6.78
N LEU A 344 6.96 -12.81 5.48
CA LEU A 344 7.79 -13.84 4.85
C LEU A 344 9.17 -13.99 5.51
N LEU A 345 9.82 -12.88 5.91
CA LEU A 345 11.13 -12.91 6.57
C LEU A 345 11.13 -13.65 7.92
N CYS A 346 9.99 -13.89 8.56
CA CYS A 346 9.91 -14.54 9.86
C CYS A 346 10.26 -16.03 9.87
N GLY A 347 10.32 -16.70 8.72
CA GLY A 347 10.39 -18.17 8.68
C GLY A 347 9.14 -18.79 9.31
N SER A 348 7.99 -18.22 8.98
CA SER A 348 6.65 -18.60 9.44
C SER A 348 5.76 -18.82 8.22
N ALA A 349 4.86 -19.78 8.26
CA ALA A 349 3.94 -20.08 7.18
C ALA A 349 2.91 -18.95 7.06
N VAL A 350 2.88 -18.27 5.91
CA VAL A 350 1.95 -17.17 5.66
C VAL A 350 0.67 -17.70 5.00
N VAL A 351 -0.45 -17.51 5.68
CA VAL A 351 -1.80 -17.79 5.16
C VAL A 351 -2.32 -16.50 4.50
N MET A 352 -2.56 -16.53 3.19
CA MET A 352 -3.10 -15.40 2.44
C MET A 352 -4.59 -15.62 2.16
N HIS A 353 -5.44 -14.72 2.66
CA HIS A 353 -6.79 -14.58 2.13
C HIS A 353 -6.72 -14.12 0.65
N PRO A 354 -7.52 -14.70 -0.27
CA PRO A 354 -7.57 -14.25 -1.66
C PRO A 354 -7.91 -12.76 -1.78
N SER A 355 -7.20 -12.06 -2.65
CA SER A 355 -7.40 -10.62 -2.87
C SER A 355 -7.08 -10.26 -4.32
N PRO A 356 -7.78 -9.30 -4.95
CA PRO A 356 -7.46 -8.81 -6.28
C PRO A 356 -6.20 -7.93 -6.31
N TYR A 357 -5.80 -7.37 -5.17
CA TYR A 357 -4.67 -6.43 -5.08
C TYR A 357 -3.33 -7.16 -4.89
N PHE A 358 -2.31 -6.76 -5.66
CA PHE A 358 -0.97 -7.34 -5.61
C PHE A 358 0.13 -6.28 -5.72
N GLY A 359 1.33 -6.59 -5.21
CA GLY A 359 2.53 -5.75 -5.42
C GLY A 359 3.33 -6.21 -6.65
N PHE A 360 4.23 -5.35 -7.15
CA PHE A 360 5.04 -5.58 -8.37
C PHE A 360 5.86 -6.89 -8.41
N TRP A 361 6.05 -7.55 -7.27
CA TRP A 361 6.84 -8.77 -7.08
C TRP A 361 5.99 -10.03 -6.81
N TRP A 362 4.67 -9.89 -6.71
CA TRP A 362 3.78 -10.96 -6.24
C TRP A 362 3.63 -12.13 -7.22
N HIS A 363 3.92 -11.94 -8.51
CA HIS A 363 3.91 -13.03 -9.50
C HIS A 363 5.01 -14.07 -9.26
N LEU A 364 5.97 -13.80 -8.37
CA LEU A 364 6.92 -14.80 -7.86
C LEU A 364 6.32 -15.71 -6.77
N LEU A 365 5.16 -15.36 -6.20
CA LEU A 365 4.50 -16.16 -5.17
C LEU A 365 3.78 -17.35 -5.79
N GLN A 366 3.87 -18.50 -5.11
CA GLN A 366 3.26 -19.75 -5.54
C GLN A 366 2.57 -20.37 -4.32
N HIS A 367 1.31 -20.77 -4.49
CA HIS A 367 0.55 -21.50 -3.46
C HIS A 367 1.29 -22.79 -3.09
N GLY A 368 1.37 -23.12 -1.80
CA GLY A 368 2.02 -24.32 -1.28
C GLY A 368 3.55 -24.28 -1.28
N LYS A 369 4.18 -23.49 -2.15
CA LYS A 369 5.65 -23.32 -2.20
C LYS A 369 6.15 -22.13 -1.40
N HIS A 370 5.50 -20.96 -1.52
CA HIS A 370 5.94 -19.72 -0.85
C HIS A 370 4.93 -19.22 0.20
N VAL A 371 3.64 -19.51 0.00
CA VAL A 371 2.50 -19.05 0.81
C VAL A 371 1.35 -20.06 0.71
N HIS A 372 0.50 -20.18 1.73
CA HIS A 372 -0.77 -20.89 1.61
C HIS A 372 -1.87 -19.88 1.24
N VAL A 373 -2.36 -19.91 0.00
CA VAL A 373 -3.55 -19.12 -0.38
C VAL A 373 -4.79 -19.93 0.00
N MET A 374 -5.54 -19.47 1.01
CA MET A 374 -6.74 -20.17 1.49
C MET A 374 -7.93 -19.99 0.53
N LYS A 375 -8.99 -20.79 0.72
CA LYS A 375 -10.30 -20.51 0.08
C LYS A 375 -10.88 -19.19 0.63
N PRO A 376 -11.61 -18.39 -0.16
CA PRO A 376 -12.25 -17.18 0.33
C PRO A 376 -13.15 -17.48 1.55
N ILE A 377 -13.10 -16.63 2.57
CA ILE A 377 -14.07 -16.71 3.67
C ILE A 377 -15.47 -16.50 3.10
N SER A 378 -16.41 -17.35 3.49
CA SER A 378 -17.77 -17.34 2.93
C SER A 378 -18.67 -16.30 3.60
N SER A 379 -18.41 -16.01 4.88
CA SER A 379 -19.09 -14.98 5.67
C SER A 379 -18.34 -14.72 6.97
N ARG A 380 -18.47 -13.50 7.51
CA ARG A 380 -17.94 -13.13 8.84
C ARG A 380 -18.36 -14.09 9.97
N LYS A 381 -19.53 -14.75 9.85
CA LYS A 381 -20.00 -15.77 10.81
C LYS A 381 -19.25 -17.10 10.73
N ARG A 382 -18.68 -17.46 9.57
CA ARG A 382 -17.88 -18.69 9.40
C ARG A 382 -16.38 -18.47 9.47
N ALA A 383 -15.91 -17.22 9.44
CA ALA A 383 -14.49 -16.83 9.48
C ALA A 383 -13.66 -17.63 10.50
N ALA A 384 -14.09 -17.72 11.76
CA ALA A 384 -13.38 -18.50 12.79
C ALA A 384 -13.24 -19.98 12.40
N LYS A 385 -14.33 -20.67 12.05
CA LYS A 385 -14.31 -22.08 11.63
C LYS A 385 -13.47 -22.31 10.38
N GLU A 386 -13.56 -21.41 9.40
CA GLU A 386 -12.85 -21.51 8.12
C GLU A 386 -11.35 -21.24 8.28
N LEU A 387 -10.94 -20.39 9.22
CA LEU A 387 -9.54 -20.14 9.57
C LEU A 387 -8.95 -21.25 10.45
N THR A 388 -9.69 -21.78 11.43
CA THR A 388 -9.26 -22.96 12.22
C THR A 388 -9.01 -24.17 11.32
N ALA A 389 -9.87 -24.42 10.33
CA ALA A 389 -9.68 -25.51 9.38
C ALA A 389 -8.38 -25.39 8.56
N VAL A 390 -7.96 -24.16 8.20
CA VAL A 390 -6.66 -23.92 7.55
C VAL A 390 -5.50 -24.20 8.51
N VAL A 391 -5.64 -23.89 9.81
CA VAL A 391 -4.60 -24.23 10.80
C VAL A 391 -4.46 -25.75 10.93
N HIS A 392 -5.55 -26.50 10.95
CA HIS A 392 -5.51 -27.97 10.98
C HIS A 392 -4.86 -28.54 9.70
N GLU A 393 -5.24 -28.05 8.50
CA GLU A 393 -4.61 -28.48 7.23
C GLU A 393 -3.07 -28.27 7.21
N LEU A 394 -2.61 -27.15 7.79
CA LEU A 394 -1.19 -26.83 7.91
C LEU A 394 -0.47 -27.65 9.00
N GLN A 395 -1.18 -28.08 10.06
CA GLN A 395 -0.65 -28.94 11.11
C GLN A 395 -0.53 -30.40 10.62
N ASP A 396 -1.56 -30.94 9.97
CA ASP A 396 -1.55 -32.26 9.32
C ASP A 396 -0.44 -32.39 8.26
N SER A 397 0.04 -31.24 7.75
CA SER A 397 1.07 -31.12 6.72
C SER A 397 2.40 -30.55 7.24
N GLU A 398 2.70 -30.63 8.56
CA GLU A 398 3.75 -29.83 9.23
C GLU A 398 5.09 -29.72 8.47
N ALA A 399 5.60 -30.83 7.93
CA ALA A 399 6.86 -30.85 7.17
C ALA A 399 6.80 -29.95 5.90
N ARG A 400 5.70 -30.02 5.14
CA ARG A 400 5.46 -29.17 3.95
C ARG A 400 5.20 -27.71 4.36
N THR A 401 4.47 -27.49 5.44
CA THR A 401 4.20 -26.17 6.01
C THR A 401 5.49 -25.46 6.43
N LYS A 402 6.43 -26.20 7.04
CA LYS A 402 7.76 -25.74 7.42
C LYS A 402 8.67 -25.47 6.22
N GLU A 403 8.62 -26.31 5.20
CA GLU A 403 9.33 -26.10 3.93
C GLU A 403 8.83 -24.83 3.22
N MET A 404 7.51 -24.67 3.08
CA MET A 404 6.86 -23.48 2.53
C MET A 404 7.26 -22.20 3.29
N ALA A 405 7.35 -22.26 4.62
CA ALA A 405 7.82 -21.15 5.46
C ALA A 405 9.30 -20.79 5.19
N ALA A 406 10.16 -21.79 5.00
CA ALA A 406 11.57 -21.59 4.67
C ALA A 406 11.76 -21.02 3.25
N ASN A 407 11.01 -21.54 2.27
CA ASN A 407 11.00 -21.06 0.89
C ASN A 407 10.48 -19.62 0.77
N GLY A 408 9.39 -19.29 1.50
CA GLY A 408 8.89 -17.91 1.61
C GLY A 408 9.91 -16.95 2.24
N GLN A 409 10.59 -17.38 3.31
CA GLN A 409 11.68 -16.61 3.91
C GLN A 409 12.87 -16.44 2.95
N TRP A 410 13.24 -17.47 2.20
CA TRP A 410 14.32 -17.41 1.21
C TRP A 410 13.99 -16.42 0.09
N LEU A 411 12.78 -16.43 -0.48
CA LEU A 411 12.34 -15.48 -1.48
C LEU A 411 12.44 -14.02 -0.97
N ALA A 412 11.97 -13.77 0.25
CA ALA A 412 12.06 -12.45 0.87
C ALA A 412 13.50 -12.05 1.27
N ARG A 413 14.37 -13.02 1.59
CA ARG A 413 15.76 -12.80 1.99
C ARG A 413 16.68 -12.54 0.80
N GLU A 414 16.55 -13.30 -0.29
CA GLU A 414 17.51 -13.25 -1.41
C GLU A 414 16.99 -12.46 -2.63
N VAL A 415 15.69 -12.52 -2.94
CA VAL A 415 15.14 -11.85 -4.13
C VAL A 415 14.61 -10.46 -3.80
N LEU A 416 13.84 -10.30 -2.72
CA LEU A 416 13.27 -9.01 -2.29
C LEU A 416 14.31 -8.12 -1.60
N THR A 417 15.33 -7.68 -2.32
CA THR A 417 16.40 -6.79 -1.83
C THR A 417 16.14 -5.31 -2.16
N PRO A 418 16.77 -4.36 -1.43
CA PRO A 418 16.76 -2.94 -1.84
C PRO A 418 17.29 -2.74 -3.27
N LYS A 419 18.37 -3.45 -3.66
CA LYS A 419 18.91 -3.42 -5.03
C LYS A 419 17.89 -3.89 -6.07
N ALA A 420 17.12 -4.94 -5.78
CA ALA A 420 16.10 -5.45 -6.70
C ALA A 420 14.96 -4.44 -6.92
N ALA A 421 14.54 -3.71 -5.88
CA ALA A 421 13.59 -2.60 -6.02
C ALA A 421 14.16 -1.47 -6.87
N LEU A 422 15.41 -1.05 -6.62
CA LEU A 422 16.07 -0.01 -7.44
C LEU A 422 16.20 -0.46 -8.91
N SER A 423 16.57 -1.71 -9.16
CA SER A 423 16.69 -2.26 -10.53
C SER A 423 15.33 -2.39 -11.24
N TYR A 424 14.25 -2.68 -10.51
CA TYR A 424 12.89 -2.66 -11.08
C TYR A 424 12.51 -1.24 -11.51
N TRP A 425 12.76 -0.23 -10.67
CA TRP A 425 12.59 1.18 -11.03
C TRP A 425 13.42 1.57 -12.26
N GLN A 426 14.70 1.15 -12.33
CA GLN A 426 15.55 1.43 -13.49
C GLN A 426 14.97 0.85 -14.78
N LYS A 427 14.61 -0.45 -14.79
CA LYS A 427 14.01 -1.08 -15.97
C LYS A 427 12.68 -0.41 -16.32
N LEU A 428 11.83 -0.10 -15.34
CA LEU A 428 10.55 0.58 -15.59
C LEU A 428 10.72 1.90 -16.33
N LEU A 429 11.66 2.75 -15.91
CA LEU A 429 11.94 4.03 -16.57
C LEU A 429 12.58 3.83 -17.96
N VAL A 430 13.48 2.85 -18.12
CA VAL A 430 14.14 2.53 -19.41
C VAL A 430 13.16 1.97 -20.45
N GLU A 431 12.26 1.07 -20.06
CA GLU A 431 11.25 0.52 -20.98
C GLU A 431 10.13 1.53 -21.28
N TYR A 432 9.72 2.34 -20.29
CA TYR A 432 8.77 3.44 -20.50
C TYR A 432 9.27 4.45 -21.54
N ALA A 433 10.55 4.84 -21.46
CA ALA A 433 11.17 5.78 -22.39
C ALA A 433 11.10 5.33 -23.85
N LYS A 434 11.21 4.01 -24.13
CA LYS A 434 11.11 3.44 -25.48
C LYS A 434 9.71 3.56 -26.08
N LEU A 435 8.67 3.67 -25.23
CA LEU A 435 7.27 3.78 -25.65
C LEU A 435 6.80 5.24 -25.70
N GLN A 436 7.51 6.17 -25.07
CA GLN A 436 7.19 7.59 -25.03
C GLN A 436 7.30 8.23 -26.44
N ARG A 437 6.16 8.69 -26.99
CA ARG A 437 6.04 9.25 -28.35
C ARG A 437 6.22 10.78 -28.43
N PHE A 438 6.95 11.35 -27.47
CA PHE A 438 7.28 12.77 -27.42
C PHE A 438 8.64 12.96 -26.73
N LYS A 439 9.36 14.05 -27.03
CA LYS A 439 10.50 14.47 -26.20
C LYS A 439 9.97 15.28 -25.02
N PRO A 440 10.27 14.91 -23.76
CA PRO A 440 9.98 15.74 -22.60
C PRO A 440 10.68 17.09 -22.65
N THR A 441 10.01 18.13 -22.15
CA THR A 441 10.54 19.48 -21.99
C THR A 441 10.19 19.99 -20.61
N LEU A 442 11.11 20.68 -19.95
CA LEU A 442 10.91 21.19 -18.58
C LEU A 442 9.61 22.00 -18.48
N HIS A 443 8.72 21.57 -17.59
CA HIS A 443 7.41 22.17 -17.41
C HIS A 443 7.51 23.54 -16.70
N PRO A 444 6.66 24.54 -17.00
CA PRO A 444 6.67 25.82 -16.28
C PRO A 444 6.48 25.69 -14.77
N ASP A 445 5.60 24.79 -14.34
CA ASP A 445 5.32 24.47 -12.93
C ASP A 445 6.40 23.60 -12.24
N ALA A 446 7.55 23.30 -12.89
CA ALA A 446 8.51 22.30 -12.41
C ALA A 446 9.44 22.80 -11.29
N LEU A 447 9.34 22.18 -10.12
CA LEU A 447 10.32 22.29 -9.03
C LEU A 447 11.35 21.16 -9.11
N THR A 448 12.60 21.38 -8.68
CA THR A 448 13.57 20.26 -8.57
C THR A 448 13.10 19.24 -7.52
N LEU A 449 13.46 17.96 -7.70
CA LEU A 449 13.11 16.91 -6.73
C LEU A 449 13.58 17.28 -5.32
N HIS A 450 14.78 17.86 -5.17
CA HIS A 450 15.28 18.36 -3.89
C HIS A 450 14.36 19.45 -3.31
N ALA A 451 14.05 20.51 -4.06
CA ALA A 451 13.18 21.58 -3.58
C ALA A 451 11.81 21.03 -3.13
N SER A 452 11.22 20.14 -3.92
CA SER A 452 9.93 19.49 -3.62
C SER A 452 9.95 18.56 -2.40
N ILE A 453 11.13 18.18 -1.88
CA ILE A 453 11.30 17.35 -0.67
C ILE A 453 11.64 18.22 0.55
N SER A 454 12.33 19.34 0.35
CA SER A 454 12.80 20.25 1.40
C SER A 454 11.79 21.34 1.77
N GLN A 455 10.86 21.68 0.87
CA GLN A 455 9.81 22.69 1.12
C GLN A 455 8.62 22.12 1.92
N PRO A 456 7.90 22.97 2.68
CA PRO A 456 6.59 22.63 3.24
C PRO A 456 5.61 22.15 2.15
N GLN A 457 4.78 21.15 2.46
CA GLN A 457 3.86 20.58 1.47
C GLN A 457 2.89 21.63 0.88
N GLN A 458 2.52 22.65 1.65
CA GLN A 458 1.63 23.73 1.23
C GLN A 458 2.21 24.57 0.07
N ASP A 459 3.54 24.63 -0.06
CA ASP A 459 4.24 25.38 -1.12
C ASP A 459 4.48 24.53 -2.38
N VAL A 460 4.28 23.21 -2.29
CA VAL A 460 4.53 22.22 -3.37
C VAL A 460 3.22 21.64 -3.96
N VAL A 461 2.11 21.72 -3.21
CA VAL A 461 0.79 21.24 -3.65
C VAL A 461 0.18 22.21 -4.67
N ILE A 462 0.11 21.76 -5.92
CA ILE A 462 -0.60 22.47 -6.98
C ILE A 462 -2.04 21.92 -7.04
N LEU A 463 -2.96 22.71 -6.49
CA LEU A 463 -4.41 22.49 -6.54
C LEU A 463 -4.87 22.24 -7.98
N HIS A 464 -5.91 21.41 -8.18
CA HIS A 464 -6.35 20.99 -9.51
C HIS A 464 -6.66 22.18 -10.43
N GLU A 465 -7.27 23.21 -9.86
CA GLU A 465 -7.65 24.47 -10.47
C GLU A 465 -6.45 25.33 -10.90
N ALA A 466 -5.28 25.13 -10.28
CA ALA A 466 -4.06 25.91 -10.54
C ALA A 466 -3.19 25.29 -11.66
N ARG A 467 -3.19 23.96 -11.81
CA ARG A 467 -2.30 23.21 -12.74
C ARG A 467 -2.27 23.80 -14.14
N THR A 468 -1.08 24.05 -14.67
CA THR A 468 -0.91 24.30 -16.11
C THR A 468 -0.79 22.96 -16.83
N CYS A 469 -1.72 22.70 -17.77
CA CYS A 469 -1.75 21.55 -18.67
C CYS A 469 -2.89 21.77 -19.68
N SER A 470 -2.77 21.30 -20.92
CA SER A 470 -3.77 21.58 -21.96
C SER A 470 -5.15 21.01 -21.58
N VAL A 471 -5.17 19.80 -21.02
CA VAL A 471 -6.38 19.12 -20.51
C VAL A 471 -7.01 19.85 -19.32
N CYS A 472 -6.21 20.45 -18.42
CA CYS A 472 -6.72 21.26 -17.30
C CYS A 472 -7.31 22.59 -17.78
N ALA A 473 -6.72 23.22 -18.79
CA ALA A 473 -7.28 24.42 -19.42
C ALA A 473 -8.65 24.13 -20.06
N GLN A 474 -8.82 22.98 -20.71
CA GLN A 474 -10.12 22.55 -21.24
C GLN A 474 -11.14 22.27 -20.13
N LYS A 475 -10.81 21.49 -19.09
CA LYS A 475 -11.72 21.18 -17.98
C LYS A 475 -12.20 22.43 -17.22
N ARG A 476 -11.33 23.44 -17.05
CA ARG A 476 -11.71 24.73 -16.46
C ARG A 476 -12.78 25.46 -17.29
N LYS A 477 -12.67 25.47 -18.62
CA LYS A 477 -13.69 26.05 -19.52
C LYS A 477 -15.05 25.34 -19.40
N VAL A 478 -15.08 24.02 -19.14
CA VAL A 478 -16.32 23.26 -18.99
C VAL A 478 -17.00 23.52 -17.62
N LYS A 479 -16.24 23.52 -16.51
CA LYS A 479 -16.80 23.85 -15.18
C LYS A 479 -17.32 25.29 -15.08
N TYR A 480 -16.80 26.21 -15.89
CA TYR A 480 -17.20 27.62 -15.95
C TYR A 480 -17.78 28.02 -17.31
N GLY A 481 -18.67 27.19 -17.85
CA GLY A 481 -19.57 27.62 -18.94
C GLY A 481 -20.37 28.88 -18.54
N PRO A 482 -20.81 29.70 -19.51
CA PRO A 482 -21.47 30.97 -19.20
C PRO A 482 -22.74 30.73 -18.39
N ARG A 483 -22.78 31.26 -17.16
CA ARG A 483 -24.05 31.37 -16.42
C ARG A 483 -25.00 32.22 -17.25
N HIS A 484 -26.01 31.60 -17.85
CA HIS A 484 -27.14 32.33 -18.39
C HIS A 484 -27.70 33.20 -17.27
N ARG A 485 -27.64 34.53 -17.45
CA ARG A 485 -28.39 35.46 -16.62
C ARG A 485 -29.85 35.32 -17.02
N LEU A 486 -30.54 34.37 -16.39
CA LEU A 486 -31.98 34.50 -16.23
C LEU A 486 -32.21 35.76 -15.38
N GLN A 487 -33.09 36.63 -15.87
CA GLN A 487 -33.45 37.90 -15.26
C GLN A 487 -34.48 37.70 -14.15
#